data_AF-A0A2U2YXD6-F1
#
_entry.id   AF-A0A2U2YXD6-F1
#
_cell.length_a   1.000
_cell.length_b   1.000
_cell.length_c   1.000
_cell.angle_alpha   90.00
_cell.angle_beta   90.00
_cell.angle_gamma   90.00
#
_symmetry.space_group_name_H-M   'P 1'
#
loop_
_entity.id
_entity.type
_entity.pdbx_description
1 polymer ?
#
loop_
_entity_poly.entity_id
_entity_poly.type
_entity_poly.pdbx_seq_one_letter_code
_entity_poly.pdbx_strand_id
1 'polypeptide(L)'
;MNEVYAFIEAEKTTHNVALLCRLLKVARSSFYAWPAGEKTRSARKAADDALAHEITVLHVASKATYGVPRIHAGLRRLGHRVN
;
A
#
# COMPACT_ATOMS: atom_id res chain seq x y z
N MET A 1 -1.85 7.06 -5.46
CA MET A 1 -1.23 8.27 -4.92
C MET A 1 -2.14 9.44 -5.28
N ASN A 2 -2.59 10.27 -4.35
CA ASN A 2 -3.59 11.31 -4.65
C ASN A 2 -2.87 12.55 -5.20
N GLU A 3 -2.89 12.74 -6.52
CA GLU A 3 -2.17 13.80 -7.24
C GLU A 3 -2.50 15.20 -6.70
N VAL A 4 -3.73 15.41 -6.21
CA VAL A 4 -4.17 16.64 -5.58
C VAL A 4 -3.37 16.97 -4.31
N TYR A 5 -3.08 15.96 -3.47
CA TYR A 5 -2.33 16.20 -2.24
C TYR A 5 -0.83 16.36 -2.51
N ALA A 6 -0.29 15.68 -3.51
CA ALA A 6 1.08 15.88 -3.95
C ALA A 6 1.30 17.32 -4.49
N PHE A 7 0.33 17.84 -5.25
CA PHE A 7 0.33 19.23 -5.71
C PHE A 7 0.29 20.22 -4.54
N ILE A 8 -0.61 20.03 -3.57
CA ILE A 8 -0.69 20.89 -2.39
C ILE A 8 0.63 20.86 -1.58
N GLU A 9 1.24 19.68 -1.45
CA GLU A 9 2.52 19.52 -0.74
C GLU A 9 3.68 20.23 -1.46
N ALA A 10 3.70 20.22 -2.80
CA ALA A 10 4.70 20.93 -3.60
C ALA A 10 4.53 22.46 -3.52
N GLU A 11 3.28 22.95 -3.50
CA GLU A 11 2.97 24.38 -3.53
C GLU A 11 2.85 25.03 -2.15
N LYS A 12 2.86 24.27 -1.05
CA LYS A 12 2.64 24.80 0.32
C LYS A 12 3.66 25.84 0.78
N THR A 13 4.87 25.85 0.19
CA THR A 13 5.93 26.81 0.53
C THR A 13 5.69 28.17 -0.13
N THR A 14 4.97 28.18 -1.24
CA THR A 14 4.69 29.37 -2.06
C THR A 14 3.29 29.92 -1.78
N HIS A 15 2.33 29.03 -1.49
CA HIS A 15 0.92 29.36 -1.34
C HIS A 15 0.33 28.85 -0.03
N ASN A 16 -0.66 29.55 0.50
CA ASN A 16 -1.34 29.13 1.73
C ASN A 16 -2.12 27.82 1.50
N VAL A 17 -1.85 26.81 2.31
CA VAL A 17 -2.52 25.49 2.24
C VAL A 17 -4.05 25.61 2.31
N ALA A 18 -4.60 26.53 3.11
CA ALA A 18 -6.05 26.73 3.19
C ALA A 18 -6.65 27.25 1.87
N LEU A 19 -5.90 28.09 1.14
CA LEU A 19 -6.29 28.56 -0.18
C LEU A 19 -6.27 27.42 -1.20
N LEU A 20 -5.17 26.66 -1.24
CA LEU A 20 -5.03 25.50 -2.13
C LEU A 20 -6.12 24.45 -1.88
N CYS A 21 -6.38 24.12 -0.61
CA CYS A 21 -7.45 23.19 -0.25
C CYS A 21 -8.83 23.69 -0.71
N ARG A 22 -9.11 24.99 -0.57
CA ARG A 22 -10.38 25.59 -1.02
C ARG A 22 -10.51 25.55 -2.55
N LEU A 23 -9.44 25.89 -3.27
CA LEU A 23 -9.40 25.90 -4.74
C LEU A 23 -9.64 24.49 -5.31
N LEU A 24 -8.98 23.50 -4.71
CA LEU A 24 -9.04 22.09 -5.14
C LEU A 24 -10.22 21.34 -4.51
N LYS A 25 -11.11 22.03 -3.78
CA LYS A 25 -12.31 21.48 -3.12
C LYS A 25 -12.01 20.26 -2.24
N VAL A 26 -10.88 20.27 -1.53
CA VAL A 26 -10.50 19.21 -0.58
C VAL A 26 -10.50 19.74 0.84
N ALA A 27 -10.89 18.88 1.79
CA ALA A 27 -10.83 19.21 3.20
C ALA A 27 -9.37 19.28 3.68
N ARG A 28 -9.06 20.31 4.48
CA ARG A 28 -7.72 20.50 5.08
C ARG A 28 -7.32 19.32 5.98
N SER A 29 -8.28 18.73 6.69
CA SER A 29 -8.09 17.53 7.51
C SER A 29 -7.63 16.33 6.67
N SER A 30 -8.21 16.14 5.49
CA SER A 30 -7.82 15.05 4.58
C SER A 30 -6.40 15.23 4.05
N PHE A 31 -5.98 16.46 3.74
CA PHE A 31 -4.60 16.75 3.35
C PHE A 31 -3.61 16.37 4.46
N TYR A 32 -3.85 16.78 5.71
CA TYR A 32 -2.95 16.45 6.81
C TYR A 32 -2.99 14.96 7.21
N ALA A 33 -4.12 14.27 7.01
CA ALA A 33 -4.23 12.83 7.27
C ALA A 33 -3.58 11.97 6.17
N TRP A 34 -3.44 12.51 4.95
CA TRP A 34 -2.96 11.77 3.79
C TRP A 34 -1.56 11.14 3.97
N PRO A 35 -0.54 11.83 4.50
CA PRO A 35 0.79 11.25 4.69
C PRO A 35 0.80 9.99 5.57
N ALA A 36 -0.04 9.94 6.61
CA ALA A 36 -0.18 8.78 7.48
C ALA A 36 -0.85 7.59 6.75
N GLY A 37 -1.88 7.89 5.94
CA GLY A 37 -2.54 6.91 5.07
C GLY A 37 -1.61 6.36 3.99
N GLU A 38 -0.75 7.21 3.41
CA GLU A 38 0.21 6.79 2.38
C GLU A 38 1.28 5.85 2.95
N LYS A 39 1.83 6.16 4.12
CA LYS A 39 2.76 5.27 4.84
C LYS A 39 2.12 3.90 5.13
N THR A 40 0.87 3.90 5.60
CA THR A 40 0.13 2.67 5.89
C THR A 40 -0.11 1.84 4.63
N ARG A 41 -0.50 2.49 3.51
CA ARG A 41 -0.66 1.80 2.21
C ARG A 41 0.66 1.25 1.68
N SER A 42 1.74 2.01 1.76
CA SER A 42 3.06 1.56 1.32
C SER A 42 3.55 0.38 2.14
N ALA A 43 3.38 0.40 3.47
CA ALA A 43 3.71 -0.73 4.34
C ALA A 43 2.88 -1.98 4.03
N ARG A 44 1.57 -1.83 3.81
CA ARG A 44 0.71 -2.95 3.37
C ARG A 44 1.15 -3.49 2.02
N LYS A 45 1.41 -2.62 1.05
CA LYS A 45 1.88 -3.02 -0.28
C LYS A 45 3.21 -3.79 -0.19
N ALA A 46 4.16 -3.34 0.64
CA ALA A 46 5.41 -4.04 0.84
C ALA A 46 5.21 -5.42 1.47
N ALA A 47 4.29 -5.55 2.44
CA ALA A 47 3.93 -6.83 3.03
C ALA A 47 3.24 -7.77 2.01
N ASP A 48 2.35 -7.23 1.18
CA ASP A 48 1.67 -7.98 0.12
C ASP A 48 2.66 -8.43 -0.96
N ASP A 49 3.57 -7.56 -1.38
CA ASP A 49 4.62 -7.87 -2.37
C ASP A 49 5.59 -8.95 -1.81
N ALA A 50 5.92 -8.90 -0.51
CA ALA A 50 6.71 -9.94 0.16
C ALA A 50 5.97 -11.28 0.22
N LEU A 51 4.67 -11.27 0.58
CA LEU A 51 3.85 -12.47 0.58
C LEU A 51 3.71 -13.08 -0.83
N ALA A 52 3.54 -12.25 -1.85
CA ALA A 52 3.49 -12.69 -3.24
C ALA A 52 4.81 -13.33 -3.70
N HIS A 53 5.95 -12.81 -3.23
CA HIS A 53 7.25 -13.40 -3.47
C HIS A 53 7.35 -14.82 -2.88
N GLU A 54 6.96 -15.00 -1.62
CA GLU A 54 6.98 -16.33 -0.97
C GLU A 54 6.04 -17.34 -1.64
N ILE A 55 4.85 -16.90 -2.04
CA ILE A 55 3.91 -17.71 -2.84
C ILE A 55 4.61 -18.19 -4.12
N THR A 56 5.29 -17.29 -4.81
CA THR A 56 6.00 -17.59 -6.05
C THR A 56 7.11 -18.60 -5.81
N VAL A 57 7.91 -18.41 -4.75
CA VAL A 57 8.98 -19.34 -4.36
C VAL A 57 8.42 -20.73 -4.08
N LEU A 58 7.34 -20.83 -3.29
CA LEU A 58 6.71 -22.11 -2.96
C LEU A 58 6.13 -22.80 -4.19
N HIS A 59 5.52 -22.03 -5.09
CA HIS A 59 4.96 -22.55 -6.34
C HIS A 59 6.07 -23.08 -7.25
N VAL A 60 7.16 -22.34 -7.44
CA VAL A 60 8.32 -22.76 -8.23
C VAL A 60 9.02 -23.97 -7.61
N ALA A 61 9.23 -23.98 -6.29
CA ALA A 61 9.81 -25.12 -5.57
C ALA A 61 8.96 -26.40 -5.73
N SER A 62 7.65 -26.25 -5.85
CA SER A 62 6.73 -27.34 -6.16
C SER A 62 6.67 -27.75 -7.64
N LYS A 63 7.53 -27.18 -8.49
CA LYS A 63 7.48 -27.33 -9.96
C LYS A 63 6.12 -26.98 -10.54
N ALA A 64 5.53 -25.88 -10.06
CA ALA A 64 4.20 -25.41 -10.44
C ALA A 64 3.05 -26.42 -10.20
N THR A 65 3.30 -27.49 -9.43
CA THR A 65 2.31 -28.55 -9.20
C THR A 65 1.36 -28.19 -8.05
N TYR A 66 1.78 -27.31 -7.14
CA TYR A 66 0.94 -26.91 -6.01
C TYR A 66 -0.06 -25.84 -6.44
N GLY A 67 -1.34 -26.19 -6.35
CA GLY A 67 -2.44 -25.23 -6.39
C GLY A 67 -2.68 -24.53 -5.05
N VAL A 68 -3.68 -23.64 -5.04
CA VAL A 68 -4.03 -22.76 -3.91
C VAL A 68 -4.08 -23.47 -2.55
N PRO A 69 -4.70 -24.65 -2.37
CA PRO A 69 -4.77 -25.29 -1.05
C PRO A 69 -3.40 -25.70 -0.48
N ARG A 70 -2.50 -26.17 -1.35
CA ARG A 70 -1.16 -26.63 -0.94
C ARG A 70 -0.22 -25.45 -0.71
N ILE A 71 -0.38 -24.39 -1.49
CA ILE A 71 0.32 -23.12 -1.26
C ILE A 71 -0.12 -22.52 0.09
N HIS A 72 -1.42 -22.45 0.35
CA HIS A 72 -1.97 -21.94 1.60
C HIS A 72 -1.48 -22.74 2.81
N ALA A 73 -1.45 -24.07 2.71
CA ALA A 73 -0.88 -24.93 3.74
C ALA A 73 0.63 -24.69 3.95
N GLY A 74 1.40 -24.46 2.87
CA GLY A 74 2.82 -24.12 2.96
C GLY A 74 3.07 -22.77 3.61
N LEU A 75 2.31 -21.73 3.25
CA LEU A 75 2.38 -20.41 3.88
C LEU A 75 2.07 -20.45 5.37
N ARG A 76 1.04 -21.22 5.78
CA ARG A 76 0.72 -21.41 7.21
C ARG A 76 1.84 -22.12 7.97
N ARG A 77 2.54 -23.07 7.35
CA ARG A 77 3.72 -23.73 7.94
C ARG A 77 4.90 -22.77 8.09
N LEU A 78 5.03 -21.80 7.19
CA LEU A 78 6.02 -20.72 7.27
C LEU A 78 5.63 -19.63 8.27
N GLY A 79 4.46 -19.72 8.91
CA GLY A 79 4.00 -18.78 9.94
C GLY A 79 3.10 -17.65 9.42
N HIS A 80 2.75 -17.64 8.14
CA HIS A 80 1.85 -16.63 7.57
C HIS A 80 0.41 -16.91 7.95
N ARG A 81 -0.28 -15.87 8.45
CA ARG A 81 -1.74 -15.89 8.59
C ARG A 81 -2.37 -15.50 7.25
N VAL A 82 -2.86 -16.51 6.56
CA VAL A 82 -3.62 -16.40 5.31
C VAL A 82 -5.06 -16.89 5.57
N ASN A 83 -6.04 -16.21 4.97
CA ASN A 83 -7.48 -16.43 5.15
C ASN A 83 -8.04 -17.47 4.17
#